data_AF-B8E2W3-F1
#
_entry.id   AF-B8E2W3-F1
#
_cell.length_a   1.000
_cell.length_b   1.000
_cell.length_c   1.000
_cell.angle_alpha   90.00
_cell.angle_beta   90.00
_cell.angle_gamma   90.00
#
_symmetry.space_group_name_H-M   'P 1'
#
loop_
_entity.id
_entity.type
_entity.pdbx_description
1 polymer ?
#
loop_
_entity_poly.entity_id
_entity_poly.type
_entity_poly.pdbx_seq_one_letter_code
_entity_poly.pdbx_strand_id
1 'polypeptide(L)'
;MIKITEKGYSTIVLVLVLGLIFLGISITLLNTALTKDTIFSEEKMSDNLLVACDLMLDNTLLTISDFPKFLSLSARNVNSDIYKNLSIISTKLTDENMIKKASAYYVLSFLLSKINGGEVVNLNNSLNPYQDIGASYSNYIQANKTPGSLWDILDNYGTYLYDLSDKRLYKVVGLNSNGIYYLVPNLSEINGSTLLQEFYSSNVYRLSDLDYNFKINSRWIVIRTNVQYNDDNGSNGEFQIRITAYYLSSPNRIRSIYSSAKIGSILAQIIKDYTNTITPPAFTHAVWSGNGLTINGALDIYSGNISPNGTYTSTYTNGDLYVDGKIVLNGAPRIYGNLITSQPQEVNPITITGAPYIQGQIIYNQKESLPEIPLPLEEQIKQIASSYGAIQKGSLSTYSNYTLVVNGRKYDGTNVPYYIDGSLTLNATGNVKINSTSSNPPVALYVNGDLTFNGDCTLEFNSPGVIWVNGDVIFNGIVKIKGSGTIISTKKIQFNGAQGIKYLDDKSISALVSLGQGTNGGIVVNGSVEYHGLMYAPYSNITFNGSSTIFGAVIGGGYGTTQGVTFNGSQNIVYDNRLANNTVSPPPLMGEPLKYVNVSFEAFSSSGKVLRNRWAEIITKTVSENYVSSLNPIINIKM
;
A
#
# COMPACT_ATOMS: atom_id res chain seq x y z
N MET A 1 -68.81 -28.26 -81.68
CA MET A 1 -68.83 -27.60 -80.35
C MET A 1 -68.37 -28.65 -79.34
N ILE A 2 -67.33 -28.36 -78.55
CA ILE A 2 -66.45 -29.40 -77.97
C ILE A 2 -67.18 -30.19 -76.86
N LYS A 3 -67.49 -31.47 -77.13
CA LYS A 3 -67.88 -32.44 -76.11
C LYS A 3 -66.64 -32.79 -75.28
N ILE A 4 -66.50 -32.18 -74.10
CA ILE A 4 -65.56 -32.67 -73.09
C ILE A 4 -66.11 -34.00 -72.58
N THR A 5 -65.52 -35.11 -73.03
CA THR A 5 -65.89 -36.46 -72.56
C THR A 5 -65.59 -36.60 -71.07
N GLU A 6 -66.43 -37.34 -70.34
CA GLU A 6 -66.41 -37.46 -68.87
C GLU A 6 -65.04 -37.90 -68.28
N LYS A 7 -64.21 -38.57 -69.08
CA LYS A 7 -62.80 -38.91 -68.73
C LYS A 7 -61.89 -37.69 -68.50
N GLY A 8 -62.21 -36.53 -69.06
CA GLY A 8 -61.45 -35.29 -68.86
C GLY A 8 -61.62 -34.72 -67.44
N TYR A 9 -62.85 -34.73 -66.93
CA TYR A 9 -63.14 -34.22 -65.59
C TYR A 9 -62.51 -35.06 -64.49
N SER A 10 -62.58 -36.40 -64.58
CA SER A 10 -61.93 -37.28 -63.59
C SER A 10 -60.41 -37.09 -63.58
N THR A 11 -59.78 -36.88 -64.74
CA THR A 11 -58.33 -36.64 -64.84
C THR A 11 -57.94 -35.30 -64.24
N ILE A 12 -58.70 -34.22 -64.51
CA ILE A 12 -58.43 -32.89 -63.93
C ILE A 12 -58.64 -32.88 -62.41
N VAL A 13 -59.70 -33.54 -61.92
CA VAL A 13 -59.95 -33.69 -60.47
C VAL A 13 -58.86 -34.53 -59.82
N LEU A 14 -58.40 -35.62 -60.45
CA LEU A 14 -57.29 -36.43 -59.95
C LEU A 14 -55.99 -35.61 -59.86
N VAL A 15 -55.68 -34.79 -60.87
CA VAL A 15 -54.50 -33.91 -60.87
C VAL A 15 -54.61 -32.82 -59.79
N LEU A 16 -55.79 -32.25 -59.56
CA LEU A 16 -56.01 -31.28 -58.47
C LEU A 16 -55.92 -31.93 -57.08
N VAL A 17 -56.48 -33.12 -56.90
CA VAL A 17 -56.39 -33.88 -55.65
C VAL A 17 -54.95 -34.32 -55.38
N LEU A 18 -54.23 -34.83 -56.39
CA LEU A 18 -52.80 -35.12 -56.27
C LEU A 18 -52.00 -33.85 -55.99
N GLY A 19 -52.32 -32.73 -56.64
CA GLY A 19 -51.69 -31.43 -56.37
C GLY A 19 -51.88 -30.97 -54.92
N LEU A 20 -53.09 -31.10 -54.36
CA LEU A 20 -53.38 -30.79 -52.96
C LEU A 20 -52.70 -31.77 -51.99
N ILE A 21 -52.63 -33.07 -52.33
CA ILE A 21 -51.89 -34.07 -51.55
C ILE A 21 -50.40 -33.76 -51.56
N PHE A 22 -49.80 -33.46 -52.72
CA PHE A 22 -48.39 -33.06 -52.82
C PHE A 22 -48.12 -31.72 -52.14
N LEU A 23 -49.04 -30.76 -52.17
CA LEU A 23 -48.90 -29.50 -51.44
C LEU A 23 -48.96 -29.76 -49.92
N GLY A 24 -49.89 -30.59 -49.45
CA GLY A 24 -49.99 -31.01 -48.05
C GLY A 24 -48.75 -31.77 -47.57
N ILE A 25 -48.25 -32.73 -48.35
CA ILE A 25 -46.99 -33.44 -48.10
C ILE A 25 -45.82 -32.46 -48.11
N SER A 26 -45.78 -31.50 -49.04
CA SER A 26 -44.71 -30.49 -49.12
C SER A 26 -44.73 -29.54 -47.93
N ILE A 27 -45.90 -29.11 -47.46
CA ILE A 27 -46.07 -28.29 -46.25
C ILE A 27 -45.69 -29.11 -45.00
N THR A 28 -46.03 -30.40 -44.95
CA THR A 28 -45.64 -31.30 -43.85
C THR A 28 -44.13 -31.56 -43.85
N LEU A 29 -43.52 -31.70 -45.03
CA LEU A 29 -42.07 -31.79 -45.22
C LEU A 29 -41.36 -30.47 -44.91
N LEU A 30 -41.94 -29.32 -45.24
CA LEU A 30 -41.40 -28.01 -44.85
C LEU A 30 -41.47 -27.84 -43.33
N ASN A 31 -42.60 -28.17 -42.69
CA ASN A 31 -42.73 -28.11 -41.24
C ASN A 31 -41.81 -29.11 -40.52
N THR A 32 -41.57 -30.30 -41.06
CA THR A 32 -40.60 -31.27 -40.49
C THR A 32 -39.14 -30.94 -40.82
N ALA A 33 -38.87 -30.21 -41.90
CA ALA A 33 -37.53 -29.66 -42.18
C ALA A 33 -37.22 -28.39 -41.37
N LEU A 34 -38.22 -27.56 -41.07
CA LEU A 34 -38.12 -26.36 -40.23
C LEU A 34 -38.12 -26.69 -38.72
N THR A 35 -38.53 -27.88 -38.31
CA THR A 35 -38.43 -28.36 -36.92
C THR A 35 -37.20 -29.24 -36.65
N LYS A 36 -36.22 -29.25 -37.56
CA LYS A 36 -35.06 -30.15 -37.49
C LYS A 36 -34.01 -29.78 -36.43
N ASP A 37 -34.22 -28.69 -35.69
CA ASP A 37 -33.26 -28.12 -34.71
C ASP A 37 -33.52 -28.49 -33.23
N THR A 38 -34.58 -29.26 -32.90
CA THR A 38 -35.13 -29.25 -31.52
C THR A 38 -35.13 -30.55 -30.71
N ILE A 39 -34.56 -31.67 -31.19
CA ILE A 39 -34.35 -32.87 -30.34
C ILE A 39 -32.95 -33.47 -30.54
N PHE A 40 -32.01 -33.05 -29.71
CA PHE A 40 -30.79 -33.84 -29.47
C PHE A 40 -31.15 -35.14 -28.72
N SER A 41 -30.37 -36.22 -28.91
CA SER A 41 -30.47 -37.39 -28.02
C SER A 41 -30.19 -36.98 -26.56
N GLU A 42 -30.75 -37.71 -25.58
CA GLU A 42 -30.56 -37.34 -24.17
C GLU A 42 -29.10 -37.37 -23.72
N GLU A 43 -28.31 -38.25 -24.37
CA GLU A 43 -26.85 -38.33 -24.30
C GLU A 43 -26.20 -37.05 -24.86
N LYS A 44 -26.49 -36.66 -26.10
CA LYS A 44 -25.95 -35.41 -26.67
C LYS A 44 -26.40 -34.16 -25.91
N MET A 45 -27.61 -34.15 -25.35
CA MET A 45 -28.04 -33.11 -24.40
C MET A 45 -27.21 -33.12 -23.12
N SER A 46 -26.84 -34.31 -22.62
CA SER A 46 -25.97 -34.48 -21.47
C SER A 46 -24.59 -33.88 -21.69
N ASP A 47 -23.99 -34.23 -22.83
CA ASP A 47 -22.61 -33.88 -23.16
C ASP A 47 -22.46 -32.39 -23.40
N ASN A 48 -23.39 -31.79 -24.16
CA ASN A 48 -23.43 -30.34 -24.38
C ASN A 48 -23.47 -29.54 -23.06
N LEU A 49 -24.27 -29.99 -22.10
CA LEU A 49 -24.37 -29.35 -20.77
C LEU A 49 -23.12 -29.61 -19.91
N LEU A 50 -22.47 -30.77 -20.04
CA LEU A 50 -21.18 -31.05 -19.40
C LEU A 50 -20.06 -30.17 -19.98
N VAL A 51 -19.98 -30.03 -21.30
CA VAL A 51 -19.03 -29.15 -21.99
C VAL A 51 -19.25 -27.69 -21.60
N ALA A 52 -20.49 -27.24 -21.48
CA ALA A 52 -20.82 -25.89 -21.01
C ALA A 52 -20.38 -25.67 -19.55
N CYS A 53 -20.56 -26.67 -18.67
CA CYS A 53 -20.08 -26.65 -17.29
C CYS A 53 -18.54 -26.61 -17.21
N ASP A 54 -17.84 -27.50 -17.93
CA ASP A 54 -16.37 -27.56 -17.95
C ASP A 54 -15.78 -26.24 -18.51
N LEU A 55 -16.32 -25.70 -19.60
CA LEU A 55 -15.93 -24.40 -20.15
C LEU A 55 -16.12 -23.25 -19.15
N MET A 56 -17.21 -23.28 -18.38
CA MET A 56 -17.43 -22.28 -17.34
C MET A 56 -16.46 -22.45 -16.15
N LEU A 57 -16.09 -23.69 -15.80
CA LEU A 57 -15.09 -23.96 -14.77
C LEU A 57 -13.73 -23.38 -15.15
N ASP A 58 -13.28 -23.64 -16.39
CA ASP A 58 -12.03 -23.07 -16.92
C ASP A 58 -12.07 -21.53 -16.89
N ASN A 59 -13.21 -20.93 -17.27
CA ASN A 59 -13.42 -19.48 -17.23
C ASN A 59 -13.46 -18.90 -15.80
N THR A 60 -14.02 -19.63 -14.84
CA THR A 60 -13.98 -19.25 -13.42
C THR A 60 -12.55 -19.28 -12.90
N LEU A 61 -11.77 -20.32 -13.21
CA LEU A 61 -10.37 -20.43 -12.82
C LEU A 61 -9.50 -19.36 -13.48
N LEU A 62 -9.73 -19.03 -14.77
CA LEU A 62 -9.11 -17.89 -15.44
C LEU A 62 -9.45 -16.57 -14.75
N THR A 63 -10.71 -16.36 -14.38
CA THR A 63 -11.14 -15.12 -13.71
C THR A 63 -10.43 -14.95 -12.37
N ILE A 64 -10.24 -16.03 -11.61
CA ILE A 64 -9.44 -16.05 -10.38
C ILE A 64 -7.96 -15.76 -10.67
N SER A 65 -7.40 -16.31 -11.75
CA SER A 65 -5.99 -16.14 -12.12
C SER A 65 -5.64 -14.75 -12.67
N ASP A 66 -6.49 -14.16 -13.52
CA ASP A 66 -6.27 -12.83 -14.09
C ASP A 66 -6.66 -11.70 -13.11
N PHE A 67 -7.34 -12.02 -12.01
CA PHE A 67 -7.79 -11.03 -11.03
C PHE A 67 -6.68 -10.10 -10.50
N PRO A 68 -5.43 -10.54 -10.22
CA PRO A 68 -4.35 -9.63 -9.82
C PRO A 68 -4.01 -8.57 -10.86
N LYS A 69 -4.16 -8.87 -12.17
CA LYS A 69 -3.95 -7.88 -13.25
C LYS A 69 -5.04 -6.81 -13.18
N PHE A 70 -6.30 -7.23 -13.04
CA PHE A 70 -7.44 -6.34 -12.88
C PHE A 70 -7.38 -5.51 -11.57
N LEU A 71 -6.92 -6.12 -10.48
CA LEU A 71 -6.65 -5.46 -9.21
C LEU A 71 -5.61 -4.36 -9.40
N SER A 72 -4.51 -4.62 -10.11
CA SER A 72 -3.42 -3.65 -10.32
C SER A 72 -3.84 -2.39 -11.08
N LEU A 73 -4.82 -2.51 -11.99
CA LEU A 73 -5.39 -1.38 -12.72
C LEU A 73 -6.41 -0.62 -11.87
N SER A 74 -7.26 -1.34 -11.14
CA SER A 74 -8.34 -0.76 -10.34
C SER A 74 -7.82 -0.03 -9.09
N ALA A 75 -6.86 -0.65 -8.40
CA ALA A 75 -6.20 -0.13 -7.21
C ALA A 75 -5.51 1.21 -7.45
N ARG A 76 -4.84 1.40 -8.60
CA ARG A 76 -4.16 2.66 -8.96
C ARG A 76 -5.10 3.82 -9.27
N ASN A 77 -6.40 3.57 -9.41
CA ASN A 77 -7.40 4.61 -9.62
C ASN A 77 -8.02 5.01 -8.28
N VAL A 78 -7.66 6.19 -7.78
CA VAL A 78 -8.16 6.76 -6.51
C VAL A 78 -9.69 6.89 -6.43
N ASN A 79 -10.36 6.91 -7.59
CA ASN A 79 -11.82 6.96 -7.66
C ASN A 79 -12.49 5.57 -7.62
N SER A 80 -11.73 4.48 -7.68
CA SER A 80 -12.29 3.12 -7.65
C SER A 80 -12.82 2.74 -6.27
N ASP A 81 -13.83 1.86 -6.25
CA ASP A 81 -14.41 1.36 -5.00
C ASP A 81 -13.40 0.52 -4.21
N ILE A 82 -12.47 -0.17 -4.90
CA ILE A 82 -11.38 -0.92 -4.26
C ILE A 82 -10.48 0.03 -3.46
N TYR A 83 -9.96 1.08 -4.10
CA TYR A 83 -9.06 2.03 -3.44
C TYR A 83 -9.72 2.68 -2.23
N LYS A 84 -10.97 3.16 -2.40
CA LYS A 84 -11.75 3.80 -1.33
C LYS A 84 -11.98 2.86 -0.14
N ASN A 85 -12.43 1.63 -0.36
CA ASN A 85 -12.72 0.71 0.74
C ASN A 85 -11.45 0.17 1.43
N LEU A 86 -10.36 -0.06 0.70
CA LEU A 86 -9.07 -0.40 1.30
C LEU A 86 -8.50 0.76 2.13
N SER A 87 -8.65 2.00 1.67
CA SER A 87 -8.34 3.19 2.46
C SER A 87 -9.16 3.24 3.75
N ILE A 88 -10.48 3.01 3.68
CA ILE A 88 -11.36 2.97 4.86
C ILE A 88 -10.93 1.89 5.87
N ILE A 89 -10.61 0.68 5.42
CA ILE A 89 -10.07 -0.39 6.25
C ILE A 89 -8.79 0.05 6.97
N SER A 90 -7.85 0.67 6.24
CA SER A 90 -6.56 1.14 6.79
C SER A 90 -6.67 2.30 7.79
N THR A 91 -7.72 3.12 7.66
CA THR A 91 -7.98 4.28 8.54
C THR A 91 -8.79 3.94 9.79
N LYS A 92 -9.77 3.02 9.70
CA LYS A 92 -10.69 2.71 10.81
C LYS A 92 -10.20 1.59 11.72
N LEU A 93 -9.35 0.69 11.24
CA LEU A 93 -8.76 -0.37 12.07
C LEU A 93 -7.38 0.05 12.59
N THR A 94 -7.06 -0.42 13.80
CA THR A 94 -5.78 -0.15 14.48
C THR A 94 -4.86 -1.37 14.53
N ASP A 95 -5.42 -2.57 14.70
CA ASP A 95 -4.65 -3.82 14.71
C ASP A 95 -4.21 -4.23 13.29
N GLU A 96 -2.93 -4.53 13.12
CA GLU A 96 -2.34 -4.88 11.83
C GLU A 96 -2.82 -6.21 11.26
N ASN A 97 -3.05 -7.22 12.11
CA ASN A 97 -3.52 -8.51 11.65
C ASN A 97 -4.98 -8.40 11.19
N MET A 98 -5.78 -7.59 11.89
CA MET A 98 -7.13 -7.23 11.46
C MET A 98 -7.11 -6.42 10.16
N ILE A 99 -6.25 -5.41 9.99
CA ILE A 99 -6.12 -4.65 8.72
C ILE A 99 -5.74 -5.58 7.57
N LYS A 100 -4.72 -6.44 7.75
CA LYS A 100 -4.27 -7.41 6.73
C LYS A 100 -5.40 -8.36 6.34
N LYS A 101 -6.04 -8.99 7.34
CA LYS A 101 -7.11 -9.97 7.13
C LYS A 101 -8.37 -9.32 6.53
N ALA A 102 -8.78 -8.14 7.00
CA ALA A 102 -9.85 -7.34 6.40
C ALA A 102 -9.55 -6.99 4.93
N SER A 103 -8.34 -6.51 4.63
CA SER A 103 -7.97 -6.11 3.26
C SER A 103 -7.95 -7.32 2.31
N ALA A 104 -7.41 -8.45 2.75
CA ALA A 104 -7.46 -9.71 2.01
C ALA A 104 -8.90 -10.18 1.76
N TYR A 105 -9.74 -10.17 2.80
CA TYR A 105 -11.16 -10.53 2.72
C TYR A 105 -11.94 -9.61 1.78
N TYR A 106 -11.74 -8.30 1.83
CA TYR A 106 -12.44 -7.35 0.97
C TYR A 106 -12.08 -7.58 -0.51
N VAL A 107 -10.79 -7.81 -0.80
CA VAL A 107 -10.30 -8.13 -2.15
C VAL A 107 -10.87 -9.47 -2.66
N LEU A 108 -10.97 -10.49 -1.79
CA LEU A 108 -11.66 -11.75 -2.10
C LEU A 108 -13.16 -11.54 -2.38
N SER A 109 -13.87 -10.80 -1.52
CA SER A 109 -15.27 -10.44 -1.73
C SER A 109 -15.47 -9.71 -3.06
N PHE A 110 -14.56 -8.83 -3.45
CA PHE A 110 -14.61 -8.16 -4.75
C PHE A 110 -14.41 -9.11 -5.93
N LEU A 111 -13.46 -10.06 -5.87
CA LEU A 111 -13.32 -11.15 -6.85
C LEU A 111 -14.62 -11.95 -6.97
N LEU A 112 -15.19 -12.38 -5.85
CA LEU A 112 -16.40 -13.18 -5.81
C LEU A 112 -17.61 -12.41 -6.38
N SER A 113 -17.69 -11.09 -6.21
CA SER A 113 -18.68 -10.24 -6.89
C SER A 113 -18.55 -10.24 -8.42
N LYS A 114 -17.34 -10.44 -8.97
CA LYS A 114 -17.14 -10.52 -10.43
C LYS A 114 -17.51 -11.87 -11.03
N ILE A 115 -17.54 -12.93 -10.22
CA ILE A 115 -17.89 -14.29 -10.65
C ILE A 115 -19.37 -14.61 -10.40
N ASN A 116 -19.89 -14.22 -9.23
CA ASN A 116 -21.26 -14.51 -8.78
C ASN A 116 -22.24 -13.36 -9.07
N GLY A 117 -21.72 -12.16 -9.37
CA GLY A 117 -22.53 -10.95 -9.49
C GLY A 117 -22.80 -10.28 -8.14
N GLY A 118 -23.59 -9.22 -8.21
CA GLY A 118 -23.93 -8.37 -7.06
C GLY A 118 -22.78 -7.49 -6.58
N GLU A 119 -22.85 -7.10 -5.30
CA GLU A 119 -22.04 -6.02 -4.74
C GLU A 119 -21.42 -6.40 -3.40
N VAL A 120 -20.23 -5.86 -3.12
CA VAL A 120 -19.56 -5.95 -1.81
C VAL A 120 -20.18 -4.90 -0.87
N VAL A 121 -20.20 -5.15 0.44
CA VAL A 121 -20.65 -4.15 1.42
C VAL A 121 -19.85 -2.83 1.29
N ASN A 122 -20.55 -1.71 1.32
CA ASN A 122 -19.94 -0.37 1.35
C ASN A 122 -19.50 -0.01 2.78
N LEU A 123 -18.19 0.15 2.99
CA LEU A 123 -17.61 0.35 4.32
C LEU A 123 -17.63 1.81 4.81
N ASN A 124 -18.12 2.77 4.00
CA ASN A 124 -18.20 4.19 4.37
C ASN A 124 -18.83 4.42 5.75
N ASN A 125 -19.95 3.74 6.01
CA ASN A 125 -20.74 3.91 7.24
C ASN A 125 -20.44 2.87 8.33
N SER A 126 -19.54 1.91 8.06
CA SER A 126 -19.17 0.87 9.03
C SER A 126 -18.41 1.46 10.23
N LEU A 127 -18.78 1.07 11.45
CA LEU A 127 -18.03 1.40 12.67
C LEU A 127 -16.83 0.46 12.88
N ASN A 128 -16.92 -0.78 12.42
CA ASN A 128 -15.84 -1.77 12.49
C ASN A 128 -15.80 -2.58 11.18
N PRO A 129 -15.01 -2.14 10.17
CA PRO A 129 -15.07 -2.75 8.85
C PRO A 129 -14.63 -4.22 8.84
N TYR A 130 -13.89 -4.70 9.85
CA TYR A 130 -13.52 -6.13 9.95
C TYR A 130 -14.75 -7.06 10.04
N GLN A 131 -15.84 -6.62 10.69
CA GLN A 131 -17.05 -7.43 10.87
C GLN A 131 -18.02 -7.35 9.68
N ASP A 132 -17.94 -6.26 8.91
CA ASP A 132 -18.90 -5.94 7.84
C ASP A 132 -18.44 -6.40 6.44
N ILE A 133 -17.21 -6.90 6.29
CA ILE A 133 -16.69 -7.36 5.00
C ILE A 133 -17.39 -8.66 4.55
N GLY A 134 -17.89 -8.64 3.32
CA GLY A 134 -18.59 -9.75 2.68
C GLY A 134 -19.51 -9.25 1.56
N ALA A 135 -20.45 -10.11 1.16
CA ALA A 135 -21.52 -9.76 0.23
C ALA A 135 -22.50 -8.73 0.82
N SER A 136 -22.94 -7.76 0.02
CA SER A 136 -24.03 -6.86 0.41
C SER A 136 -25.37 -7.57 0.27
N TYR A 137 -26.07 -7.79 1.40
CA TYR A 137 -27.37 -8.45 1.45
C TYR A 137 -28.53 -7.59 0.92
N SER A 138 -28.32 -6.30 0.64
CA SER A 138 -29.35 -5.38 0.14
C SER A 138 -30.04 -5.90 -1.13
N ASN A 139 -29.32 -6.65 -1.95
CA ASN A 139 -29.76 -7.13 -3.25
C ASN A 139 -30.24 -8.60 -3.20
N TYR A 140 -30.29 -9.22 -2.00
CA TYR A 140 -30.57 -10.64 -1.80
C TYR A 140 -31.58 -10.89 -0.67
N ILE A 141 -32.82 -10.45 -0.88
CA ILE A 141 -33.90 -10.41 0.14
C ILE A 141 -34.25 -11.80 0.75
N GLN A 142 -33.90 -12.91 0.08
CA GLN A 142 -34.15 -14.29 0.53
C GLN A 142 -32.88 -15.05 0.99
N ALA A 143 -31.76 -14.35 1.15
CA ALA A 143 -30.47 -14.95 1.48
C ALA A 143 -30.39 -15.49 2.92
N ASN A 144 -29.98 -16.75 3.06
CA ASN A 144 -29.39 -17.27 4.29
C ASN A 144 -27.87 -17.19 4.19
N LYS A 145 -27.21 -16.64 5.23
CA LYS A 145 -25.75 -16.58 5.38
C LYS A 145 -25.24 -17.83 6.10
N THR A 146 -24.22 -18.48 5.56
CA THR A 146 -23.47 -19.52 6.29
C THR A 146 -22.35 -18.88 7.13
N PRO A 147 -22.23 -19.20 8.44
CA PRO A 147 -21.13 -18.71 9.26
C PRO A 147 -19.75 -19.08 8.69
N GLY A 148 -18.78 -18.17 8.80
CA GLY A 148 -17.39 -18.40 8.34
C GLY A 148 -17.11 -18.12 6.86
N SER A 149 -18.12 -18.14 5.99
CA SER A 149 -17.93 -17.83 4.56
C SER A 149 -17.99 -16.33 4.25
N LEU A 150 -17.11 -15.85 3.37
CA LEU A 150 -17.12 -14.48 2.86
C LEU A 150 -18.27 -14.21 1.86
N TRP A 151 -18.78 -15.26 1.22
CA TRP A 151 -19.66 -15.14 0.05
C TRP A 151 -20.60 -16.34 -0.12
N ASP A 152 -20.98 -17.01 0.97
CA ASP A 152 -22.07 -17.99 0.93
C ASP A 152 -23.40 -17.29 1.24
N ILE A 153 -24.15 -17.09 0.16
CA ILE A 153 -25.57 -16.76 0.16
C ILE A 153 -26.24 -17.90 -0.57
N LEU A 154 -27.19 -18.57 0.10
CA LEU A 154 -28.01 -19.58 -0.54
C LEU A 154 -28.62 -19.00 -1.83
N ASP A 155 -28.39 -19.70 -2.93
CA ASP A 155 -28.81 -19.34 -4.28
C ASP A 155 -28.21 -18.06 -4.91
N ASN A 156 -27.04 -17.56 -4.46
CA ASN A 156 -26.30 -16.50 -5.17
C ASN A 156 -25.51 -17.05 -6.38
N TYR A 157 -26.05 -16.94 -7.59
CA TYR A 157 -25.38 -17.37 -8.82
C TYR A 157 -25.18 -16.23 -9.83
N GLY A 158 -23.96 -16.14 -10.35
CA GLY A 158 -23.68 -15.40 -11.57
C GLY A 158 -24.37 -16.11 -12.74
N THR A 159 -25.13 -15.36 -13.52
CA THR A 159 -25.88 -15.93 -14.65
C THR A 159 -25.13 -15.72 -15.96
N TYR A 160 -24.94 -16.80 -16.70
CA TYR A 160 -24.24 -16.85 -17.98
C TYR A 160 -25.07 -17.63 -19.00
N LEU A 161 -24.81 -17.39 -20.28
CA LEU A 161 -25.45 -18.08 -21.40
C LEU A 161 -24.37 -18.59 -22.36
N TYR A 162 -24.47 -19.86 -22.71
CA TYR A 162 -23.64 -20.49 -23.73
C TYR A 162 -24.47 -20.83 -24.96
N ASP A 163 -23.99 -20.36 -26.10
CA ASP A 163 -24.58 -20.60 -27.41
C ASP A 163 -23.96 -21.84 -28.05
N LEU A 164 -24.76 -22.88 -28.27
CA LEU A 164 -24.31 -24.11 -28.92
C LEU A 164 -24.03 -23.97 -30.42
N SER A 165 -24.62 -22.97 -31.09
CA SER A 165 -24.41 -22.73 -32.52
C SER A 165 -23.06 -22.05 -32.75
N ASP A 166 -22.84 -20.91 -32.09
CA ASP A 166 -21.62 -20.10 -32.28
C ASP A 166 -20.47 -20.51 -31.34
N LYS A 167 -20.74 -21.41 -30.38
CA LYS A 167 -19.81 -21.86 -29.32
C LYS A 167 -19.25 -20.70 -28.49
N ARG A 168 -20.09 -19.71 -28.19
CA ARG A 168 -19.74 -18.48 -27.46
C ARG A 168 -20.36 -18.47 -26.08
N LEU A 169 -19.57 -18.02 -25.11
CA LEU A 169 -20.00 -17.76 -23.73
C LEU A 169 -20.30 -16.27 -23.55
N TYR A 170 -21.43 -15.98 -22.92
CA TYR A 170 -21.92 -14.64 -22.63
C TYR A 170 -22.20 -14.49 -21.13
N LYS A 171 -21.89 -13.31 -20.58
CA LYS A 171 -22.27 -12.86 -19.25
C LYS A 171 -23.65 -12.20 -19.34
N VAL A 172 -24.58 -12.55 -18.46
CA VAL A 172 -25.87 -11.86 -18.40
C VAL A 172 -25.71 -10.59 -17.56
N VAL A 173 -25.86 -9.43 -18.21
CA VAL A 173 -25.53 -8.13 -17.61
C VAL A 173 -26.75 -7.24 -17.42
N GLY A 174 -26.72 -6.45 -16.35
CA GLY A 174 -27.61 -5.32 -16.11
C GLY A 174 -26.88 -4.01 -16.37
N LEU A 175 -27.62 -2.91 -16.45
CA LEU A 175 -27.07 -1.56 -16.58
C LEU A 175 -27.44 -0.77 -15.32
N ASN A 176 -26.46 -0.24 -14.59
CA ASN A 176 -26.74 0.59 -13.42
C ASN A 176 -27.08 2.03 -13.83
N SER A 177 -27.48 2.86 -12.86
CA SER A 177 -27.84 4.28 -13.07
C SER A 177 -26.72 5.14 -13.67
N ASN A 178 -25.47 4.69 -13.60
CA ASN A 178 -24.30 5.36 -14.16
C ASN A 178 -23.91 4.83 -15.55
N GLY A 179 -24.72 3.97 -16.16
CA GLY A 179 -24.44 3.38 -17.47
C GLY A 179 -23.36 2.29 -17.47
N ILE A 180 -23.01 1.74 -16.31
CA ILE A 180 -21.99 0.69 -16.19
C ILE A 180 -22.66 -0.68 -16.18
N TYR A 181 -22.13 -1.60 -16.99
CA TYR A 181 -22.57 -2.99 -17.01
C TYR A 181 -22.09 -3.77 -15.79
N TYR A 182 -22.99 -4.55 -15.17
CA TYR A 182 -22.68 -5.43 -14.06
C TYR A 182 -23.28 -6.82 -14.28
N LEU A 183 -22.60 -7.87 -13.80
CA LEU A 183 -23.11 -9.25 -13.85
C LEU A 183 -24.34 -9.38 -12.95
N VAL A 184 -25.46 -9.85 -13.50
CA VAL A 184 -26.72 -9.98 -12.76
C VAL A 184 -26.68 -11.26 -11.90
N PRO A 185 -26.74 -11.13 -10.55
CA PRO A 185 -27.01 -12.28 -9.71
C PRO A 185 -28.49 -12.67 -9.82
N ASN A 186 -28.77 -13.96 -9.72
CA ASN A 186 -30.10 -14.48 -9.38
C ASN A 186 -31.23 -14.07 -10.34
N LEU A 187 -30.94 -13.97 -11.64
CA LEU A 187 -31.93 -13.61 -12.64
C LEU A 187 -33.07 -14.65 -12.66
N SER A 188 -34.28 -14.18 -12.34
CA SER A 188 -35.49 -14.99 -12.22
C SER A 188 -36.01 -15.48 -13.58
N GLU A 189 -35.94 -14.66 -14.62
CA GLU A 189 -36.31 -15.02 -15.99
C GLU A 189 -35.36 -14.41 -17.03
N ILE A 190 -34.93 -15.23 -17.99
CA ILE A 190 -34.23 -14.79 -19.21
C ILE A 190 -35.27 -14.58 -20.32
N ASN A 191 -35.25 -13.40 -20.94
CA ASN A 191 -36.18 -13.00 -21.99
C ASN A 191 -35.48 -12.24 -23.13
N GLY A 192 -36.21 -11.84 -24.17
CA GLY A 192 -35.61 -11.23 -25.37
C GLY A 192 -34.90 -9.91 -25.12
N SER A 193 -35.25 -9.19 -24.04
CA SER A 193 -34.60 -7.93 -23.63
C SER A 193 -33.37 -8.13 -22.74
N THR A 194 -33.09 -9.37 -22.29
CA THR A 194 -31.90 -9.70 -21.50
C THR A 194 -30.64 -9.31 -22.26
N LEU A 195 -29.76 -8.55 -21.61
CA LEU A 195 -28.51 -8.05 -22.18
C LEU A 195 -27.38 -9.06 -21.94
N LEU A 196 -26.64 -9.34 -23.01
CA LEU A 196 -25.60 -10.36 -23.08
C LEU A 196 -24.28 -9.72 -23.48
N GLN A 197 -23.30 -9.76 -22.59
CA GLN A 197 -21.93 -9.32 -22.86
C GLN A 197 -21.07 -10.52 -23.24
N GLU A 198 -20.34 -10.45 -24.35
CA GLU A 198 -19.36 -11.50 -24.71
C GLU A 198 -18.29 -11.66 -23.62
N PHE A 199 -17.94 -12.89 -23.24
CA PHE A 199 -17.14 -13.10 -22.02
C PHE A 199 -15.77 -12.39 -22.03
N TYR A 200 -15.13 -12.32 -23.20
CA TYR A 200 -13.81 -11.70 -23.41
C TYR A 200 -13.86 -10.36 -24.17
N SER A 201 -15.03 -9.73 -24.31
CA SER A 201 -15.22 -8.51 -25.10
C SER A 201 -16.14 -7.52 -24.40
N SER A 202 -16.03 -6.24 -24.75
CA SER A 202 -16.96 -5.20 -24.29
C SER A 202 -18.29 -5.19 -25.05
N ASN A 203 -18.42 -5.98 -26.11
CA ASN A 203 -19.64 -6.04 -26.93
C ASN A 203 -20.84 -6.53 -26.12
N VAL A 204 -21.97 -5.82 -26.23
CA VAL A 204 -23.24 -6.16 -25.57
C VAL A 204 -24.36 -6.23 -26.61
N TYR A 205 -25.16 -7.29 -26.53
CA TYR A 205 -26.29 -7.58 -27.42
C TYR A 205 -27.57 -7.79 -26.59
N ARG A 206 -28.76 -7.64 -27.20
CA ARG A 206 -29.99 -8.22 -26.62
C ARG A 206 -30.12 -9.66 -27.10
N LEU A 207 -30.65 -10.54 -26.25
CA LEU A 207 -30.88 -11.94 -26.64
C LEU A 207 -31.77 -12.05 -27.89
N SER A 208 -32.80 -11.20 -28.02
CA SER A 208 -33.66 -11.14 -29.22
C SER A 208 -32.93 -10.76 -30.52
N ASP A 209 -31.80 -10.04 -30.44
CA ASP A 209 -31.01 -9.62 -31.61
C ASP A 209 -30.09 -10.76 -32.09
N LEU A 210 -29.66 -11.64 -31.18
CA LEU A 210 -28.88 -12.86 -31.48
C LEU A 210 -29.78 -14.05 -31.86
N ASP A 211 -30.99 -14.11 -31.31
CA ASP A 211 -31.95 -15.18 -31.50
C ASP A 211 -33.38 -14.78 -31.11
N TYR A 212 -34.23 -14.55 -32.11
CA TYR A 212 -35.65 -14.25 -31.89
C TYR A 212 -36.43 -15.47 -31.32
N ASN A 213 -35.96 -16.70 -31.54
CA ASN A 213 -36.64 -17.95 -31.18
C ASN A 213 -36.06 -18.64 -29.94
N PHE A 214 -35.29 -17.91 -29.12
CA PHE A 214 -34.50 -18.39 -27.98
C PHE A 214 -35.26 -19.23 -26.92
N LYS A 215 -36.60 -19.13 -26.82
CA LYS A 215 -37.42 -19.95 -25.90
C LYS A 215 -37.80 -21.33 -26.48
N ILE A 216 -37.69 -21.51 -27.80
CA ILE A 216 -38.20 -22.68 -28.52
C ILE A 216 -37.07 -23.61 -28.97
N ASN A 217 -35.91 -23.06 -29.33
CA ASN A 217 -34.77 -23.86 -29.76
C ASN A 217 -33.93 -24.39 -28.58
N SER A 218 -33.25 -25.52 -28.77
CA SER A 218 -32.27 -26.04 -27.80
C SER A 218 -30.86 -25.46 -28.04
N ARG A 219 -30.77 -24.20 -28.50
CA ARG A 219 -29.49 -23.51 -28.79
C ARG A 219 -28.79 -23.03 -27.52
N TRP A 220 -29.57 -22.51 -26.58
CA TRP A 220 -29.05 -21.80 -25.40
C TRP A 220 -29.00 -22.69 -24.17
N ILE A 221 -27.80 -22.76 -23.58
CA ILE A 221 -27.57 -23.32 -22.25
C ILE A 221 -27.42 -22.16 -21.27
N VAL A 222 -28.29 -22.09 -20.27
CA VAL A 222 -28.11 -21.22 -19.12
C VAL A 222 -27.10 -21.88 -18.18
N ILE A 223 -26.12 -21.12 -17.71
CA ILE A 223 -25.13 -21.56 -16.74
C ILE A 223 -25.22 -20.65 -15.52
N ARG A 224 -25.30 -21.25 -14.34
CA ARG A 224 -25.33 -20.60 -13.03
C ARG A 224 -24.08 -20.98 -12.26
N THR A 225 -23.27 -19.99 -11.92
CA THR A 225 -21.99 -20.19 -11.23
C THR A 225 -22.05 -19.56 -9.84
N ASN A 226 -21.82 -20.37 -8.81
CA ASN A 226 -21.62 -19.93 -7.43
C ASN A 226 -20.22 -20.38 -6.98
N VAL A 227 -19.38 -19.41 -6.63
CA VAL A 227 -18.08 -19.62 -6.01
C VAL A 227 -18.13 -19.12 -4.58
N GLN A 228 -17.74 -19.96 -3.64
CA GLN A 228 -17.65 -19.64 -2.22
C GLN A 228 -16.18 -19.63 -1.82
N TYR A 229 -15.81 -18.83 -0.83
CA TYR A 229 -14.49 -18.90 -0.20
C TYR A 229 -14.65 -19.29 1.26
N ASN A 230 -14.05 -20.41 1.65
CA ASN A 230 -14.00 -20.89 3.02
C ASN A 230 -12.61 -20.63 3.62
N ASP A 231 -12.55 -19.99 4.80
CA ASP A 231 -11.31 -19.76 5.54
C ASP A 231 -11.12 -20.82 6.62
N ASP A 232 -10.22 -21.79 6.37
CA ASP A 232 -9.85 -22.85 7.32
C ASP A 232 -8.87 -22.34 8.42
N ASN A 233 -8.98 -21.05 8.81
CA ASN A 233 -8.39 -20.44 10.02
C ASN A 233 -6.87 -20.65 10.25
N GLY A 234 -6.09 -21.01 9.24
CA GLY A 234 -4.71 -21.49 9.47
C GLY A 234 -3.66 -21.27 8.38
N SER A 235 -3.95 -21.45 7.10
CA SER A 235 -2.99 -21.16 6.00
C SER A 235 -3.49 -21.38 4.57
N ASN A 236 -4.50 -22.22 4.34
CA ASN A 236 -4.91 -22.64 2.99
C ASN A 236 -6.43 -22.45 2.78
N GLY A 237 -6.86 -21.26 2.37
CA GLY A 237 -8.27 -21.03 1.99
C GLY A 237 -8.65 -21.78 0.73
N GLU A 238 -9.91 -22.19 0.62
CA GLU A 238 -10.43 -22.96 -0.52
C GLU A 238 -11.60 -22.25 -1.20
N PHE A 239 -11.51 -22.08 -2.52
CA PHE A 239 -12.64 -21.76 -3.38
C PHE A 239 -13.45 -23.02 -3.64
N GLN A 240 -14.71 -23.03 -3.24
CA GLN A 240 -15.67 -24.08 -3.58
C GLN A 240 -16.52 -23.59 -4.75
N ILE A 241 -16.42 -24.28 -5.89
CA ILE A 241 -17.03 -23.88 -7.16
C ILE A 241 -18.20 -24.83 -7.46
N ARG A 242 -19.40 -24.28 -7.54
CA ARG A 242 -20.62 -24.96 -7.99
C ARG A 242 -21.07 -24.33 -9.30
N ILE A 243 -21.11 -25.14 -10.36
CA ILE A 243 -21.63 -24.72 -11.66
C ILE A 243 -22.81 -25.62 -12.02
N THR A 244 -23.91 -24.99 -12.41
CA THR A 244 -25.17 -25.65 -12.76
C THR A 244 -25.64 -25.17 -14.13
N ALA A 245 -25.82 -26.09 -15.07
CA ALA A 245 -26.25 -25.81 -16.43
C ALA A 245 -27.60 -26.46 -16.76
N TYR A 246 -28.43 -25.78 -17.53
CA TYR A 246 -29.70 -26.28 -18.08
C TYR A 246 -30.03 -25.63 -19.42
N TYR A 247 -30.86 -26.30 -20.24
CA TYR A 247 -31.35 -25.72 -21.49
C TYR A 247 -32.39 -24.63 -21.21
N LEU A 248 -32.27 -23.47 -21.87
CA LEU A 248 -33.21 -22.36 -21.71
C LEU A 248 -34.65 -22.75 -22.10
N SER A 249 -34.80 -23.57 -23.14
CA SER A 249 -36.08 -24.17 -23.60
C SER A 249 -36.57 -25.35 -22.74
N SER A 250 -35.79 -25.81 -21.76
CA SER A 250 -36.10 -26.99 -20.94
C SER A 250 -35.42 -26.91 -19.56
N PRO A 251 -35.82 -25.95 -18.70
CA PRO A 251 -35.13 -25.64 -17.44
C PRO A 251 -35.10 -26.79 -16.43
N ASN A 252 -36.02 -27.76 -16.55
CA ASN A 252 -36.05 -28.96 -15.71
C ASN A 252 -34.87 -29.92 -15.99
N ARG A 253 -34.17 -29.80 -17.13
CA ARG A 253 -33.03 -30.65 -17.52
C ARG A 253 -31.71 -30.08 -16.98
N ILE A 254 -31.57 -30.10 -15.66
CA ILE A 254 -30.42 -29.55 -14.93
C ILE A 254 -29.26 -30.57 -14.87
N ARG A 255 -28.01 -30.11 -15.04
CA ARG A 255 -26.78 -30.83 -14.65
C ARG A 255 -25.91 -29.90 -13.79
N SER A 256 -25.15 -30.45 -12.85
CA SER A 256 -24.25 -29.67 -12.00
C SER A 256 -22.90 -30.37 -11.87
N ILE A 257 -21.84 -29.57 -11.79
CA ILE A 257 -20.49 -29.98 -11.41
C ILE A 257 -20.09 -29.28 -10.11
N TYR A 258 -19.27 -29.96 -9.32
CA TYR A 258 -18.68 -29.44 -8.10
C TYR A 258 -17.17 -29.55 -8.22
N SER A 259 -16.45 -28.46 -7.98
CA SER A 259 -15.00 -28.42 -8.00
C SER A 259 -14.50 -27.61 -6.82
N SER A 260 -13.24 -27.79 -6.44
CA SER A 260 -12.58 -26.88 -5.51
C SER A 260 -11.19 -26.48 -6.02
N ALA A 261 -10.74 -25.31 -5.60
CA ALA A 261 -9.43 -24.77 -5.91
C ALA A 261 -8.85 -24.10 -4.65
N LYS A 262 -7.69 -24.54 -4.20
CA LYS A 262 -7.01 -23.94 -3.06
C LYS A 262 -6.29 -22.65 -3.46
N ILE A 263 -6.02 -21.80 -2.47
CA ILE A 263 -5.07 -20.68 -2.56
C ILE A 263 -3.81 -21.06 -1.80
N GLY A 264 -2.62 -20.73 -2.33
CA GLY A 264 -1.36 -20.94 -1.63
C GLY A 264 -1.00 -19.82 -0.64
N SER A 265 -1.22 -18.54 -1.00
CA SER A 265 -1.11 -17.43 -0.04
C SER A 265 -1.72 -16.10 -0.50
N ILE A 266 -2.51 -15.46 0.36
CA ILE A 266 -2.88 -14.04 0.20
C ILE A 266 -2.00 -13.20 1.13
N LEU A 267 -1.05 -12.48 0.54
CA LEU A 267 -0.08 -11.67 1.25
C LEU A 267 -0.53 -10.20 1.28
N ALA A 268 -1.48 -9.90 2.18
CA ALA A 268 -1.74 -8.53 2.57
C ALA A 268 -0.58 -8.01 3.42
N GLN A 269 0.18 -7.06 2.87
CA GLN A 269 1.27 -6.37 3.57
C GLN A 269 0.84 -4.94 3.89
N ILE A 270 0.87 -4.58 5.18
CA ILE A 270 0.78 -3.17 5.57
C ILE A 270 2.17 -2.61 5.38
N ILE A 271 2.33 -1.71 4.41
CA ILE A 271 3.51 -0.87 4.34
C ILE A 271 3.21 0.30 5.27
N LYS A 272 3.83 0.27 6.45
CA LYS A 272 3.76 1.37 7.40
C LYS A 272 4.74 2.44 6.96
N ASP A 273 4.22 3.52 6.41
CA ASP A 273 4.84 4.82 6.62
C ASP A 273 4.19 5.41 7.91
N TYR A 274 4.99 6.05 8.79
CA TYR A 274 4.69 6.23 10.23
C TYR A 274 3.94 7.54 10.56
N THR A 275 2.66 7.46 11.01
CA THR A 275 1.76 8.64 11.03
C THR A 275 1.94 9.54 12.23
N ASN A 276 2.42 10.76 11.97
CA ASN A 276 2.23 12.01 12.72
C ASN A 276 1.30 11.94 13.94
N THR A 277 1.86 11.48 15.05
CA THR A 277 2.03 12.35 16.21
C THR A 277 3.41 12.07 16.76
N ILE A 278 4.23 13.11 16.96
CA ILE A 278 5.21 13.03 18.05
C ILE A 278 4.33 13.04 19.30
N THR A 279 4.01 11.84 19.81
CA THR A 279 3.34 11.66 21.09
C THR A 279 4.32 12.21 22.12
N PRO A 280 4.07 13.37 22.73
CA PRO A 280 5.17 14.08 23.33
C PRO A 280 5.52 13.50 24.71
N PRO A 281 6.80 13.51 25.10
CA PRO A 281 7.96 13.92 24.31
C PRO A 281 8.60 12.73 23.55
N ALA A 282 8.86 12.84 22.24
CA ALA A 282 9.83 11.96 21.57
C ALA A 282 11.28 12.24 22.04
N PHE A 283 11.49 13.42 22.64
CA PHE A 283 12.75 13.81 23.29
C PHE A 283 12.41 14.00 24.76
N THR A 284 12.38 12.91 25.54
CA THR A 284 12.20 12.95 27.01
C THR A 284 13.51 13.25 27.74
N HIS A 285 14.63 12.83 27.13
CA HIS A 285 15.97 12.80 27.71
C HIS A 285 16.90 13.81 27.03
N ALA A 286 17.88 14.31 27.77
CA ALA A 286 18.99 15.08 27.19
C ALA A 286 19.81 14.24 26.21
N VAL A 287 20.00 12.97 26.57
CA VAL A 287 20.72 11.97 25.79
C VAL A 287 19.96 10.65 25.83
N TRP A 288 19.72 10.05 24.67
CA TRP A 288 19.19 8.69 24.52
C TRP A 288 20.17 7.86 23.70
N SER A 289 20.53 6.66 24.17
CA SER A 289 21.54 5.82 23.54
C SER A 289 21.12 4.35 23.46
N GLY A 290 21.02 3.79 22.25
CA GLY A 290 20.35 2.49 22.03
C GLY A 290 21.20 1.22 22.15
N ASN A 291 22.51 1.33 21.96
CA ASN A 291 23.45 0.19 22.03
C ASN A 291 24.57 0.41 23.07
N GLY A 292 24.28 1.19 24.11
CA GLY A 292 25.22 1.58 25.15
C GLY A 292 25.78 2.99 24.98
N LEU A 293 26.42 3.48 26.04
CA LEU A 293 27.01 4.81 26.18
C LEU A 293 28.44 4.70 26.71
N THR A 294 29.36 5.47 26.14
CA THR A 294 30.72 5.66 26.70
C THR A 294 31.02 7.14 26.94
N ILE A 295 31.47 7.47 28.15
CA ILE A 295 31.93 8.82 28.54
C ILE A 295 33.38 8.72 29.04
N ASN A 296 34.31 9.28 28.25
CA ASN A 296 35.74 9.28 28.55
C ASN A 296 36.25 10.61 29.14
N GLY A 297 35.61 11.75 28.80
CA GLY A 297 35.99 13.07 29.30
C GLY A 297 35.06 13.64 30.38
N ALA A 298 35.26 14.91 30.71
CA ALA A 298 34.35 15.67 31.58
C ALA A 298 33.07 16.04 30.82
N LEU A 299 31.90 15.84 31.43
CA LEU A 299 30.62 16.02 30.77
C LEU A 299 29.59 16.57 31.75
N ASP A 300 29.04 17.76 31.52
CA ASP A 300 27.92 18.28 32.30
C ASP A 300 26.62 18.05 31.52
N ILE A 301 25.61 17.40 32.12
CA ILE A 301 24.26 17.21 31.57
C ILE A 301 23.23 17.85 32.50
N TYR A 302 22.55 18.89 32.04
CA TYR A 302 21.54 19.65 32.79
C TYR A 302 20.49 20.23 31.84
N SER A 303 19.47 20.96 32.30
CA SER A 303 18.49 21.62 31.42
C SER A 303 18.70 23.12 31.26
N GLY A 304 18.04 23.74 30.28
CA GLY A 304 18.08 25.17 30.10
C GLY A 304 16.82 25.73 29.47
N ASN A 305 16.62 27.02 29.67
CA ASN A 305 15.55 27.79 29.03
C ASN A 305 16.19 28.78 28.06
N ILE A 306 15.67 28.86 26.84
CA ILE A 306 16.08 29.88 25.87
C ILE A 306 15.31 31.18 26.10
N SER A 307 16.01 32.30 25.91
CA SER A 307 15.47 33.65 25.96
C SER A 307 15.14 34.16 24.55
N PRO A 308 14.26 35.17 24.39
CA PRO A 308 13.85 35.70 23.08
C PRO A 308 14.97 36.25 22.17
N ASN A 309 16.20 36.37 22.67
CA ASN A 309 17.39 36.82 21.94
C ASN A 309 18.32 35.65 21.51
N GLY A 310 17.90 34.40 21.65
CA GLY A 310 18.70 33.22 21.30
C GLY A 310 19.70 32.75 22.38
N THR A 311 19.86 33.51 23.47
CA THR A 311 20.72 33.09 24.60
C THR A 311 19.96 32.18 25.55
N TYR A 312 20.63 31.22 26.20
CA TYR A 312 20.00 30.32 27.16
C TYR A 312 20.49 30.54 28.59
N THR A 313 19.61 30.32 29.56
CA THR A 313 19.96 30.21 30.98
C THR A 313 20.10 28.74 31.37
N SER A 314 21.09 28.43 32.20
CA SER A 314 21.31 27.07 32.71
C SER A 314 20.48 26.82 33.96
N THR A 315 19.73 25.72 33.98
CA THR A 315 19.00 25.22 35.14
C THR A 315 19.60 23.87 35.53
N TYR A 316 20.29 23.81 36.66
CA TYR A 316 20.98 22.61 37.16
C TYR A 316 20.00 21.56 37.79
N THR A 317 18.93 21.27 37.05
CA THR A 317 17.92 20.25 37.31
C THR A 317 17.40 19.72 35.96
N ASN A 318 16.77 18.53 35.95
CA ASN A 318 16.44 17.78 34.73
C ASN A 318 17.69 17.49 33.88
N GLY A 319 17.50 16.86 32.73
CA GLY A 319 18.59 16.41 31.86
C GLY A 319 18.88 14.93 32.06
N ASP A 320 17.82 14.12 31.99
CA ASP A 320 17.91 12.68 32.14
C ASP A 320 18.70 12.06 30.97
N LEU A 321 19.38 10.95 31.27
CA LEU A 321 20.20 10.18 30.34
C LEU A 321 19.67 8.76 30.30
N TYR A 322 19.17 8.35 29.12
CA TYR A 322 18.68 7.00 28.87
C TYR A 322 19.70 6.17 28.09
N VAL A 323 19.91 4.92 28.50
CA VAL A 323 20.77 3.95 27.79
C VAL A 323 20.14 2.56 27.74
N ASP A 324 19.82 2.09 26.53
CA ASP A 324 19.67 0.65 26.26
C ASP A 324 21.06 0.09 25.97
N GLY A 325 21.49 -0.95 26.70
CA GLY A 325 22.84 -1.53 26.60
C GLY A 325 23.92 -0.91 27.51
N LYS A 326 25.19 -1.20 27.22
CA LYS A 326 26.31 -1.03 28.18
C LYS A 326 26.60 0.44 28.53
N ILE A 327 26.77 0.76 29.82
CA ILE A 327 27.20 2.10 30.27
C ILE A 327 28.66 2.04 30.77
N VAL A 328 29.50 2.95 30.26
CA VAL A 328 30.92 3.12 30.67
C VAL A 328 31.20 4.58 31.01
N LEU A 329 31.55 4.84 32.27
CA LEU A 329 31.87 6.16 32.83
C LEU A 329 33.35 6.19 33.27
N ASN A 330 34.23 6.54 32.33
CA ASN A 330 35.67 6.67 32.58
C ASN A 330 36.08 8.08 33.00
N GLY A 331 35.33 9.10 32.57
CA GLY A 331 35.54 10.50 32.97
C GLY A 331 34.89 10.87 34.31
N ALA A 332 34.75 12.16 34.55
CA ALA A 332 34.02 12.72 35.69
C ALA A 332 32.77 13.49 35.23
N PRO A 333 31.73 12.79 34.71
CA PRO A 333 30.50 13.45 34.29
C PRO A 333 29.70 13.97 35.49
N ARG A 334 28.98 15.09 35.30
CA ARG A 334 27.98 15.61 36.22
C ARG A 334 26.61 15.54 35.55
N ILE A 335 25.79 14.61 36.00
CA ILE A 335 24.44 14.38 35.48
C ILE A 335 23.46 14.96 36.49
N TYR A 336 22.77 16.04 36.12
CA TYR A 336 21.83 16.76 37.01
C TYR A 336 20.41 16.17 36.96
N GLY A 337 20.13 15.26 36.01
CA GLY A 337 18.95 14.40 35.94
C GLY A 337 19.20 12.96 36.40
N ASN A 338 18.31 12.05 35.99
CA ASN A 338 18.43 10.62 36.23
C ASN A 338 19.37 9.92 35.22
N LEU A 339 19.92 8.77 35.63
CA LEU A 339 20.62 7.82 34.74
C LEU A 339 19.79 6.54 34.64
N ILE A 340 19.21 6.28 33.48
CA ILE A 340 18.19 5.26 33.26
C ILE A 340 18.73 4.17 32.32
N THR A 341 18.56 2.90 32.68
CA THR A 341 19.00 1.74 31.86
C THR A 341 17.92 0.68 31.70
N SER A 342 17.83 0.11 30.49
CA SER A 342 16.94 -1.01 30.15
C SER A 342 17.22 -2.30 30.90
N GLN A 343 18.50 -2.52 31.24
CA GLN A 343 19.01 -3.78 31.80
C GLN A 343 19.05 -3.73 33.34
N PRO A 344 18.98 -4.90 34.02
CA PRO A 344 19.21 -4.99 35.45
C PRO A 344 20.70 -4.81 35.77
N GLN A 345 20.99 -4.33 36.99
CA GLN A 345 22.35 -4.08 37.49
C GLN A 345 23.27 -5.31 37.40
N GLU A 346 22.72 -6.51 37.54
CA GLU A 346 23.46 -7.79 37.47
C GLU A 346 23.94 -8.13 36.05
N VAL A 347 23.17 -7.75 35.03
CA VAL A 347 23.46 -8.03 33.61
C VAL A 347 24.24 -6.88 32.97
N ASN A 348 24.00 -5.65 33.43
CA ASN A 348 24.64 -4.43 32.94
C ASN A 348 25.16 -3.58 34.11
N PRO A 349 26.24 -4.01 34.79
CA PRO A 349 26.88 -3.18 35.80
C PRO A 349 27.47 -1.94 35.13
N ILE A 350 27.00 -0.77 35.54
CA ILE A 350 27.52 0.53 35.09
C ILE A 350 29.03 0.54 35.40
N THR A 351 29.85 0.56 34.36
CA THR A 351 31.30 0.46 34.52
C THR A 351 31.86 1.83 34.85
N ILE A 352 32.11 2.09 36.13
CA ILE A 352 32.66 3.36 36.62
C ILE A 352 34.16 3.18 36.88
N THR A 353 34.99 3.94 36.19
CA THR A 353 36.44 4.03 36.46
C THR A 353 36.90 5.44 36.82
N GLY A 354 36.10 6.46 36.51
CA GLY A 354 36.29 7.84 36.96
C GLY A 354 35.45 8.20 38.19
N ALA A 355 35.17 9.50 38.36
CA ALA A 355 34.45 10.05 39.52
C ALA A 355 33.17 10.79 39.07
N PRO A 356 32.10 10.07 38.69
CA PRO A 356 30.84 10.69 38.27
C PRO A 356 30.09 11.31 39.44
N TYR A 357 29.41 12.43 39.17
CA TYR A 357 28.38 13.02 40.02
C TYR A 357 27.02 12.82 39.35
N ILE A 358 26.06 12.26 40.09
CA ILE A 358 24.68 12.08 39.62
C ILE A 358 23.78 12.67 40.71
N GLN A 359 23.01 13.70 40.37
CA GLN A 359 22.09 14.37 41.29
C GLN A 359 20.72 13.67 41.36
N GLY A 360 20.26 13.11 40.24
CA GLY A 360 19.07 12.27 40.18
C GLY A 360 19.34 10.84 40.64
N GLN A 361 18.47 9.92 40.25
CA GLN A 361 18.59 8.50 40.58
C GLN A 361 19.24 7.70 39.45
N ILE A 362 19.91 6.59 39.82
CA ILE A 362 20.25 5.53 38.88
C ILE A 362 19.08 4.55 38.87
N ILE A 363 18.42 4.38 37.72
CA ILE A 363 17.21 3.58 37.58
C ILE A 363 17.47 2.43 36.59
N TYR A 364 17.31 1.19 37.07
CA TYR A 364 17.48 -0.03 36.28
C TYR A 364 16.13 -0.62 35.84
N ASN A 365 16.16 -1.54 34.88
CA ASN A 365 14.98 -2.25 34.34
C ASN A 365 13.90 -1.34 33.72
N GLN A 366 14.28 -0.16 33.22
CA GLN A 366 13.36 0.72 32.49
C GLN A 366 13.62 0.60 31.00
N LYS A 367 12.84 -0.23 30.31
CA LYS A 367 12.95 -0.37 28.86
C LYS A 367 12.09 0.68 28.16
N GLU A 368 12.74 1.53 27.38
CA GLU A 368 12.12 2.47 26.44
C GLU A 368 12.42 2.01 25.01
N SER A 369 11.59 2.43 24.06
CA SER A 369 11.89 2.25 22.63
C SER A 369 12.78 3.39 22.14
N LEU A 370 13.53 3.17 21.06
CA LEU A 370 14.15 4.26 20.29
C LEU A 370 13.07 5.29 19.95
N PRO A 371 13.27 6.59 20.23
CA PRO A 371 12.37 7.62 19.76
C PRO A 371 12.13 7.55 18.25
N GLU A 372 10.92 7.19 17.86
CA GLU A 372 10.50 7.17 16.46
C GLU A 372 10.13 8.60 16.02
N ILE A 373 10.90 9.17 15.10
CA ILE A 373 10.61 10.46 14.49
C ILE A 373 10.02 10.21 13.08
N PRO A 374 8.85 10.79 12.72
CA PRO A 374 8.17 10.52 11.45
C PRO A 374 8.83 11.28 10.28
N LEU A 375 10.03 10.86 9.89
CA LEU A 375 10.81 11.50 8.83
C LEU A 375 10.16 11.36 7.45
N PRO A 376 10.29 12.37 6.55
CA PRO A 376 9.79 12.27 5.18
C PRO A 376 10.58 11.24 4.36
N LEU A 377 9.94 10.70 3.31
CA LEU A 377 10.60 9.77 2.38
C LEU A 377 11.43 10.51 1.33
N GLU A 378 12.56 9.93 0.92
CA GLU A 378 13.44 10.52 -0.10
C GLU A 378 12.68 10.84 -1.40
N GLU A 379 11.96 9.85 -1.95
CA GLU A 379 11.28 10.00 -3.23
C GLU A 379 10.19 11.10 -3.18
N GLN A 380 9.56 11.33 -2.02
CA GLN A 380 8.62 12.43 -1.81
C GLN A 380 9.33 13.79 -1.86
N ILE A 381 10.44 13.95 -1.13
CA ILE A 381 11.26 15.19 -1.14
C ILE A 381 11.77 15.47 -2.56
N LYS A 382 12.33 14.44 -3.20
CA LYS A 382 12.89 14.49 -4.56
C LYS A 382 11.84 14.85 -5.61
N GLN A 383 10.64 14.28 -5.53
CA GLN A 383 9.52 14.60 -6.42
C GLN A 383 9.11 16.07 -6.25
N ILE A 384 8.92 16.55 -5.01
CA ILE A 384 8.58 17.94 -4.72
C ILE A 384 9.70 18.88 -5.21
N ALA A 385 10.97 18.59 -4.90
CA ALA A 385 12.10 19.39 -5.36
C ALA A 385 12.15 19.51 -6.89
N SER A 386 11.86 18.41 -7.60
CA SER A 386 11.85 18.37 -9.07
C SER A 386 10.67 19.10 -9.73
N SER A 387 9.55 19.27 -9.01
CA SER A 387 8.34 19.92 -9.56
C SER A 387 8.26 21.43 -9.28
N TYR A 388 8.99 21.92 -8.28
CA TYR A 388 8.97 23.33 -7.86
C TYR A 388 10.04 24.23 -8.53
N GLY A 389 10.85 23.72 -9.47
CA GLY A 389 11.86 24.53 -10.16
C GLY A 389 12.63 23.80 -11.25
N ALA A 390 13.68 24.46 -11.77
CA ALA A 390 14.65 23.81 -12.64
C ALA A 390 15.47 22.77 -11.85
N ILE A 391 16.06 21.80 -12.55
CA ILE A 391 17.02 20.85 -11.95
C ILE A 391 18.43 21.30 -12.32
N GLN A 392 19.30 21.57 -11.33
CA GLN A 392 20.73 21.73 -11.59
C GLN A 392 21.31 20.36 -11.93
N LYS A 393 21.90 20.20 -13.11
CA LYS A 393 22.60 18.97 -13.50
C LYS A 393 24.08 19.05 -13.11
N GLY A 394 24.58 17.97 -12.52
CA GLY A 394 25.95 17.90 -11.99
C GLY A 394 26.13 18.70 -10.70
N SER A 395 27.31 18.54 -10.10
CA SER A 395 27.68 19.21 -8.86
C SER A 395 27.76 20.73 -9.01
N LEU A 396 27.41 21.44 -7.94
CA LEU A 396 27.50 22.88 -7.84
C LEU A 396 28.50 23.28 -6.75
N SER A 397 29.50 24.08 -7.11
CA SER A 397 30.37 24.75 -6.14
C SER A 397 30.18 26.25 -6.23
N THR A 398 30.22 26.93 -5.09
CA THR A 398 29.97 28.36 -5.01
C THR A 398 31.24 29.14 -4.64
N TYR A 399 31.25 30.45 -4.91
CA TYR A 399 32.42 31.32 -4.73
C TYR A 399 32.41 32.03 -3.36
N SER A 400 33.49 32.71 -2.98
CA SER A 400 33.54 33.49 -1.74
C SER A 400 32.67 34.77 -1.80
N ASN A 401 32.17 35.25 -0.65
CA ASN A 401 31.53 36.56 -0.45
C ASN A 401 30.25 36.88 -1.27
N TYR A 402 29.24 35.99 -1.29
CA TYR A 402 27.93 36.31 -1.88
C TYR A 402 26.77 35.78 -1.02
N THR A 403 25.57 36.32 -1.22
CA THR A 403 24.33 35.78 -0.62
C THR A 403 23.68 34.80 -1.59
N LEU A 404 23.61 33.52 -1.22
CA LEU A 404 22.88 32.51 -1.99
C LEU A 404 21.39 32.62 -1.70
N VAL A 405 20.54 32.42 -2.71
CA VAL A 405 19.09 32.29 -2.52
C VAL A 405 18.61 31.01 -3.18
N VAL A 406 18.09 30.08 -2.39
CA VAL A 406 17.35 28.92 -2.91
C VAL A 406 16.00 29.40 -3.42
N ASN A 407 15.70 29.08 -4.68
CA ASN A 407 14.55 29.55 -5.45
C ASN A 407 14.38 31.09 -5.52
N GLY A 408 15.49 31.83 -5.66
CA GLY A 408 15.46 33.30 -5.84
C GLY A 408 15.24 33.77 -7.28
N ARG A 409 14.71 34.98 -7.48
CA ARG A 409 14.90 35.72 -8.74
C ARG A 409 16.36 36.18 -8.84
N LYS A 410 16.96 36.04 -10.02
CA LYS A 410 18.38 36.35 -10.28
C LYS A 410 18.81 37.70 -9.70
N TYR A 411 19.84 37.68 -8.87
CA TYR A 411 20.83 38.75 -8.75
C TYR A 411 22.21 38.09 -8.89
N ASP A 412 22.96 38.53 -9.89
CA ASP A 412 24.37 38.20 -10.15
C ASP A 412 24.75 36.70 -10.29
N GLY A 413 24.05 35.98 -11.18
CA GLY A 413 24.66 34.86 -11.91
C GLY A 413 24.33 33.42 -11.47
N THR A 414 24.15 33.14 -10.17
CA THR A 414 23.87 31.76 -9.70
C THR A 414 22.61 31.64 -8.84
N ASN A 415 21.56 31.05 -9.42
CA ASN A 415 20.36 30.63 -8.70
C ASN A 415 20.54 29.21 -8.12
N VAL A 416 20.17 29.06 -6.86
CA VAL A 416 19.83 27.83 -6.12
C VAL A 416 18.56 27.08 -6.56
N PRO A 417 18.48 26.08 -7.47
CA PRO A 417 17.23 25.33 -7.60
C PRO A 417 16.94 24.47 -6.35
N TYR A 418 15.68 24.05 -6.18
CA TYR A 418 15.33 23.07 -5.15
C TYR A 418 15.99 21.71 -5.35
N TYR A 419 16.41 21.35 -6.57
CA TYR A 419 17.03 20.07 -6.89
C TYR A 419 18.43 20.29 -7.49
N ILE A 420 19.44 19.68 -6.86
CA ILE A 420 20.80 19.53 -7.42
C ILE A 420 21.07 18.04 -7.68
N ASP A 421 21.36 17.69 -8.94
CA ASP A 421 21.67 16.35 -9.40
C ASP A 421 23.19 16.10 -9.37
N GLY A 422 23.74 16.17 -8.15
CA GLY A 422 25.17 16.13 -7.83
C GLY A 422 25.44 16.73 -6.46
N SER A 423 26.72 16.86 -6.08
CA SER A 423 27.13 17.43 -4.79
C SER A 423 27.01 18.95 -4.75
N LEU A 424 26.78 19.52 -3.56
CA LEU A 424 26.79 20.97 -3.32
C LEU A 424 27.96 21.36 -2.40
N THR A 425 28.84 22.25 -2.87
CA THR A 425 29.92 22.83 -2.06
C THR A 425 29.71 24.32 -1.85
N LEU A 426 29.46 24.71 -0.60
CA LEU A 426 29.30 26.09 -0.17
C LEU A 426 30.63 26.63 0.35
N ASN A 427 31.40 27.31 -0.51
CA ASN A 427 32.62 28.03 -0.11
C ASN A 427 32.34 29.47 0.33
N ALA A 428 31.07 29.84 0.48
CA ALA A 428 30.64 31.20 0.75
C ALA A 428 31.08 31.67 2.14
N THR A 429 31.42 32.96 2.24
CA THR A 429 31.40 33.74 3.48
C THR A 429 30.17 34.64 3.41
N GLY A 430 29.02 34.23 3.97
CA GLY A 430 27.76 34.96 3.73
C GLY A 430 26.46 34.21 4.06
N ASN A 431 25.32 34.76 3.65
CA ASN A 431 24.01 34.18 3.96
C ASN A 431 23.52 33.25 2.84
N VAL A 432 22.90 32.13 3.22
CA VAL A 432 22.16 31.22 2.36
C VAL A 432 20.68 31.36 2.73
N LYS A 433 19.94 32.13 1.93
CA LYS A 433 18.51 32.36 2.13
C LYS A 433 17.70 31.23 1.53
N ILE A 434 16.86 30.62 2.34
CA ILE A 434 16.07 29.44 2.01
C ILE A 434 14.59 29.84 1.98
N ASN A 435 14.00 29.74 0.79
CA ASN A 435 12.56 29.92 0.59
C ASN A 435 11.93 28.53 0.42
N SER A 436 11.61 27.87 1.53
CA SER A 436 11.03 26.52 1.51
C SER A 436 9.72 26.49 0.72
N THR A 437 9.45 25.40 0.00
CA THR A 437 8.17 25.22 -0.72
C THR A 437 6.99 25.25 0.26
N SER A 438 5.82 25.68 -0.21
CA SER A 438 4.56 25.64 0.56
C SER A 438 3.89 24.25 0.57
N SER A 439 4.66 23.19 0.33
CA SER A 439 4.20 21.80 0.31
C SER A 439 4.31 21.17 1.70
N ASN A 440 3.79 19.95 1.84
CA ASN A 440 4.03 19.10 3.01
C ASN A 440 4.71 17.79 2.55
N PRO A 441 5.95 17.48 2.99
CA PRO A 441 6.86 18.32 3.77
C PRO A 441 7.25 19.61 3.01
N PRO A 442 7.64 20.69 3.72
CA PRO A 442 8.20 21.88 3.10
C PRO A 442 9.65 21.61 2.70
N VAL A 443 9.93 21.59 1.40
CA VAL A 443 11.26 21.29 0.86
C VAL A 443 12.05 22.58 0.76
N ALA A 444 13.18 22.63 1.46
CA ALA A 444 14.18 23.68 1.34
C ALA A 444 15.13 23.40 0.17
N LEU A 445 15.66 22.18 0.09
CA LEU A 445 16.65 21.77 -0.91
C LEU A 445 16.76 20.23 -0.96
N TYR A 446 16.98 19.66 -2.14
CA TYR A 446 17.37 18.26 -2.37
C TYR A 446 18.72 18.22 -3.11
N VAL A 447 19.68 17.48 -2.56
CA VAL A 447 21.02 17.29 -3.10
C VAL A 447 21.24 15.80 -3.37
N ASN A 448 21.35 15.41 -4.63
CA ASN A 448 21.64 14.04 -5.05
C ASN A 448 23.15 13.77 -5.04
N GLY A 449 23.76 13.91 -3.87
CA GLY A 449 25.20 13.89 -3.65
C GLY A 449 25.53 14.49 -2.29
N ASP A 450 26.80 14.78 -2.04
CA ASP A 450 27.27 15.26 -0.74
C ASP A 450 27.08 16.79 -0.59
N LEU A 451 26.82 17.26 0.64
CA LEU A 451 26.68 18.68 0.98
C LEU A 451 27.86 19.12 1.86
N THR A 452 28.74 19.97 1.34
CA THR A 452 29.93 20.47 2.06
C THR A 452 29.85 21.96 2.33
N PHE A 453 29.86 22.35 3.60
CA PHE A 453 30.01 23.72 4.07
C PHE A 453 31.50 24.00 4.30
N ASN A 454 32.16 24.58 3.29
CA ASN A 454 33.60 24.80 3.29
C ASN A 454 34.00 26.20 3.76
N GLY A 455 33.08 27.16 3.69
CA GLY A 455 33.21 28.51 4.26
C GLY A 455 32.11 28.84 5.28
N ASP A 456 32.23 30.00 5.91
CA ASP A 456 31.35 30.44 7.00
C ASP A 456 30.01 30.97 6.47
N CYS A 457 28.89 30.32 6.79
CA CYS A 457 27.58 30.74 6.31
C CYS A 457 26.47 30.81 7.37
N THR A 458 25.43 31.59 7.04
CA THR A 458 24.17 31.60 7.79
C THR A 458 23.05 31.05 6.92
N LEU A 459 22.51 29.89 7.25
CA LEU A 459 21.28 29.35 6.64
C LEU A 459 20.07 30.11 7.21
N GLU A 460 19.48 31.00 6.43
CA GLU A 460 18.29 31.78 6.81
C GLU A 460 17.02 31.12 6.23
N PHE A 461 16.29 30.37 7.05
CA PHE A 461 14.98 29.81 6.71
C PHE A 461 13.90 30.88 6.85
N ASN A 462 13.35 31.36 5.73
CA ASN A 462 12.22 32.29 5.73
C ASN A 462 10.89 31.60 6.12
N SER A 463 10.84 30.28 5.98
CA SER A 463 9.77 29.38 6.44
C SER A 463 10.39 28.03 6.81
N PRO A 464 9.80 27.26 7.75
CA PRO A 464 10.30 25.93 8.12
C PRO A 464 10.54 25.06 6.89
N GLY A 465 11.68 24.35 6.82
CA GLY A 465 12.04 23.56 5.65
C GLY A 465 13.00 22.40 5.91
N VAL A 466 12.97 21.42 5.01
CA VAL A 466 13.82 20.22 5.01
C VAL A 466 14.87 20.33 3.91
N ILE A 467 16.15 20.27 4.27
CA ILE A 467 17.27 20.02 3.36
C ILE A 467 17.52 18.52 3.36
N TRP A 468 17.38 17.86 2.22
CA TRP A 468 17.68 16.44 2.06
C TRP A 468 18.95 16.25 1.23
N VAL A 469 19.83 15.37 1.70
CA VAL A 469 21.14 15.11 1.12
C VAL A 469 21.30 13.60 0.95
N ASN A 470 21.27 13.14 -0.31
CA ASN A 470 21.56 11.74 -0.66
C ASN A 470 23.08 11.49 -0.70
N GLY A 471 23.73 11.75 0.42
CA GLY A 471 25.18 11.87 0.54
C GLY A 471 25.58 12.30 1.95
N ASP A 472 26.88 12.51 2.14
CA ASP A 472 27.44 12.98 3.40
C ASP A 472 27.21 14.48 3.57
N VAL A 473 27.04 14.94 4.82
CA VAL A 473 27.00 16.36 5.17
C VAL A 473 28.25 16.72 5.97
N ILE A 474 29.05 17.64 5.44
CA ILE A 474 30.38 17.97 5.98
C ILE A 474 30.43 19.46 6.34
N PHE A 475 30.73 19.76 7.60
CA PHE A 475 30.93 21.11 8.13
C PHE A 475 32.42 21.36 8.40
N ASN A 476 33.09 22.07 7.49
CA ASN A 476 34.46 22.55 7.67
C ASN A 476 34.49 24.01 8.17
N GLY A 477 33.55 24.84 7.72
CA GLY A 477 33.36 26.23 8.17
C GLY A 477 32.23 26.41 9.19
N ILE A 478 32.06 27.65 9.67
CA ILE A 478 31.02 28.03 10.64
C ILE A 478 29.65 28.00 9.98
N VAL A 479 28.68 27.23 10.49
CA VAL A 479 27.30 27.29 10.01
C VAL A 479 26.33 27.72 11.10
N LYS A 480 25.69 28.86 10.89
CA LYS A 480 24.60 29.39 11.74
C LYS A 480 23.27 29.08 11.06
N ILE A 481 22.22 28.78 11.84
CA ILE A 481 20.84 28.66 11.33
C ILE A 481 20.01 29.78 11.93
N LYS A 482 19.14 30.37 11.12
CA LYS A 482 18.14 31.36 11.52
C LYS A 482 16.77 30.88 11.07
N GLY A 483 15.79 30.91 11.97
CA GLY A 483 14.51 30.23 11.79
C GLY A 483 14.62 28.73 12.10
N SER A 484 13.61 27.97 11.67
CA SER A 484 13.52 26.53 11.97
C SER A 484 13.77 25.69 10.72
N GLY A 485 14.51 24.59 10.86
CA GLY A 485 14.89 23.77 9.71
C GLY A 485 15.55 22.45 10.09
N THR A 486 15.44 21.47 9.18
CA THR A 486 16.01 20.12 9.35
C THR A 486 16.99 19.84 8.21
N ILE A 487 18.16 19.28 8.53
CA ILE A 487 19.06 18.70 7.53
C ILE A 487 19.06 17.18 7.72
N ILE A 488 18.67 16.46 6.66
CA ILE A 488 18.63 15.00 6.61
C ILE A 488 19.69 14.49 5.64
N SER A 489 20.56 13.61 6.14
CA SER A 489 21.58 12.90 5.37
C SER A 489 21.21 11.42 5.26
N THR A 490 21.29 10.83 4.06
CA THR A 490 21.19 9.37 3.87
C THR A 490 22.45 8.62 4.33
N LYS A 491 23.53 9.35 4.62
CA LYS A 491 24.82 8.83 5.09
C LYS A 491 25.21 9.48 6.43
N LYS A 492 26.41 10.05 6.53
CA LYS A 492 27.02 10.62 7.74
C LYS A 492 26.87 12.14 7.79
N ILE A 493 26.84 12.69 9.00
CA ILE A 493 27.04 14.11 9.27
C ILE A 493 28.37 14.28 10.03
N GLN A 494 29.25 15.17 9.57
CA GLN A 494 30.57 15.37 10.16
C GLN A 494 30.91 16.85 10.35
N PHE A 495 31.36 17.21 11.55
CA PHE A 495 32.00 18.50 11.84
C PHE A 495 33.51 18.32 11.92
N ASN A 496 34.26 19.26 11.34
CA ASN A 496 35.72 19.27 11.28
C ASN A 496 36.37 20.53 11.87
N GLY A 497 35.59 21.60 12.07
CA GLY A 497 36.05 22.89 12.58
C GLY A 497 35.55 23.19 14.00
N ALA A 498 36.02 24.31 14.55
CA ALA A 498 35.36 24.92 15.70
C ALA A 498 34.14 25.75 15.25
N GLN A 499 33.14 25.86 16.14
CA GLN A 499 31.83 26.53 16.00
C GLN A 499 30.70 25.67 15.39
N GLY A 500 29.46 26.16 15.54
CA GLY A 500 28.25 25.49 15.08
C GLY A 500 27.02 26.40 15.13
N ILE A 501 25.86 25.75 15.20
CA ILE A 501 24.53 26.36 15.03
C ILE A 501 24.06 26.99 16.34
N LYS A 502 23.51 28.20 16.28
CA LYS A 502 22.85 28.86 17.42
C LYS A 502 21.44 29.26 17.05
N TYR A 503 20.51 29.16 17.98
CA TYR A 503 19.22 29.83 17.88
C TYR A 503 19.40 31.35 18.00
N LEU A 504 18.60 32.11 17.26
CA LEU A 504 18.60 33.59 17.31
C LEU A 504 17.39 34.17 18.05
N ASP A 505 16.39 33.32 18.34
CA ASP A 505 15.20 33.64 19.10
C ASP A 505 14.67 32.39 19.84
N ASP A 506 13.65 32.56 20.67
CA ASP A 506 13.00 31.52 21.47
C ASP A 506 12.02 30.63 20.69
N LYS A 507 11.89 30.83 19.37
CA LYS A 507 10.99 30.09 18.47
C LYS A 507 11.74 29.19 17.48
N SER A 508 13.00 29.52 17.23
CA SER A 508 13.92 28.75 16.41
C SER A 508 14.12 27.36 17.01
N ILE A 509 14.04 26.35 16.14
CA ILE A 509 14.30 24.95 16.47
C ILE A 509 14.90 24.24 15.26
N SER A 510 15.98 23.49 15.45
CA SER A 510 16.73 22.86 14.34
C SER A 510 16.98 21.38 14.61
N ALA A 511 17.17 20.60 13.54
CA ALA A 511 17.50 19.19 13.64
C ALA A 511 18.53 18.74 12.59
N LEU A 512 19.43 17.85 13.01
CA LEU A 512 20.37 17.12 12.18
C LEU A 512 20.04 15.64 12.26
N VAL A 513 19.77 15.02 11.11
CA VAL A 513 19.31 13.64 11.01
C VAL A 513 20.23 12.83 10.11
N SER A 514 20.82 11.77 10.64
CA SER A 514 21.70 10.83 9.93
C SER A 514 21.01 9.48 9.79
N LEU A 515 20.60 9.12 8.57
CA LEU A 515 19.95 7.83 8.28
C LEU A 515 20.94 6.71 7.91
N GLY A 516 22.21 7.04 7.67
CA GLY A 516 23.24 6.06 7.34
C GLY A 516 23.45 5.04 8.46
N GLN A 517 23.91 3.85 8.07
CA GLN A 517 24.19 2.72 8.96
C GLN A 517 25.68 2.42 9.08
N GLY A 518 26.10 1.92 10.25
CA GLY A 518 27.48 1.51 10.52
C GLY A 518 28.49 2.63 10.26
N THR A 519 29.56 2.32 9.51
CA THR A 519 30.62 3.29 9.13
C THR A 519 30.16 4.34 8.12
N ASN A 520 29.04 4.09 7.42
CA ASN A 520 28.50 4.95 6.37
C ASN A 520 27.45 5.92 6.93
N GLY A 521 27.34 6.05 8.24
CA GLY A 521 26.44 6.96 8.92
C GLY A 521 26.97 7.44 10.25
N GLY A 522 26.08 8.10 10.98
CA GLY A 522 26.33 8.67 12.30
C GLY A 522 26.60 10.17 12.25
N ILE A 523 26.64 10.79 13.42
CA ILE A 523 26.98 12.20 13.59
C ILE A 523 28.32 12.27 14.33
N VAL A 524 29.37 12.76 13.66
CA VAL A 524 30.72 12.85 14.23
C VAL A 524 31.12 14.31 14.39
N VAL A 525 31.32 14.71 15.64
CA VAL A 525 31.69 16.08 16.03
C VAL A 525 33.18 16.12 16.35
N ASN A 526 34.01 16.49 15.36
CA ASN A 526 35.43 16.78 15.58
C ASN A 526 35.61 18.29 15.82
N GLY A 527 36.50 18.66 16.75
CA GLY A 527 36.70 20.06 17.13
C GLY A 527 35.70 20.55 18.18
N SER A 528 35.63 21.86 18.36
CA SER A 528 34.85 22.50 19.43
C SER A 528 33.60 23.18 18.89
N VAL A 529 32.46 22.49 18.98
CA VAL A 529 31.20 22.92 18.36
C VAL A 529 30.23 23.43 19.42
N GLU A 530 29.55 24.55 19.14
CA GLU A 530 28.35 24.94 19.88
C GLU A 530 27.14 24.73 18.95
N TYR A 531 26.24 23.82 19.30
CA TYR A 531 25.09 23.44 18.45
C TYR A 531 23.78 23.55 19.23
N HIS A 532 22.84 24.32 18.70
CA HIS A 532 21.49 24.50 19.23
C HIS A 532 20.51 23.77 18.30
N GLY A 533 19.99 22.62 18.76
CA GLY A 533 19.21 21.72 17.93
C GLY A 533 19.15 20.29 18.45
N LEU A 534 18.45 19.46 17.71
CA LEU A 534 18.34 18.03 17.92
C LEU A 534 19.39 17.29 17.08
N MET A 535 20.08 16.31 17.64
CA MET A 535 20.93 15.38 16.88
C MET A 535 20.29 14.00 16.91
N TYR A 536 19.97 13.43 15.74
CA TYR A 536 19.29 12.14 15.62
C TYR A 536 20.00 11.22 14.64
N ALA A 537 20.47 10.07 15.13
CA ALA A 537 21.10 9.01 14.34
C ALA A 537 20.46 7.65 14.72
N PRO A 538 19.27 7.31 14.22
CA PRO A 538 18.49 6.16 14.68
C PRO A 538 19.14 4.79 14.40
N TYR A 539 20.05 4.72 13.43
CA TYR A 539 20.66 3.47 12.97
C TYR A 539 22.20 3.51 12.98
N SER A 540 22.78 4.44 13.72
CA SER A 540 24.22 4.70 13.77
C SER A 540 24.60 5.48 15.04
N ASN A 541 25.88 5.78 15.21
CA ASN A 541 26.43 6.34 16.44
C ASN A 541 26.50 7.87 16.38
N ILE A 542 26.41 8.53 17.52
CA ILE A 542 26.84 9.94 17.68
C ILE A 542 28.15 9.96 18.47
N THR A 543 29.18 10.63 17.97
CA THR A 543 30.52 10.65 18.57
C THR A 543 31.08 12.05 18.67
N PHE A 544 31.43 12.47 19.89
CA PHE A 544 32.01 13.78 20.20
C PHE A 544 33.50 13.66 20.51
N ASN A 545 34.35 14.02 19.56
CA ASN A 545 35.81 13.90 19.66
C ASN A 545 36.51 15.14 20.22
N GLY A 546 35.87 16.31 20.19
CA GLY A 546 36.38 17.55 20.78
C GLY A 546 35.40 18.20 21.78
N SER A 547 35.73 19.42 22.22
CA SER A 547 35.04 20.04 23.36
C SER A 547 33.82 20.87 22.92
N SER A 548 32.61 20.41 23.19
CA SER A 548 31.38 20.91 22.54
C SER A 548 30.24 21.25 23.52
N THR A 549 29.43 22.26 23.20
CA THR A 549 28.21 22.62 23.94
C THR A 549 26.99 22.38 23.07
N ILE A 550 26.05 21.56 23.53
CA ILE A 550 24.84 21.17 22.80
C ILE A 550 23.61 21.68 23.56
N PHE A 551 22.84 22.59 22.97
CA PHE A 551 21.55 23.03 23.51
C PHE A 551 20.41 22.33 22.75
N GLY A 552 19.74 21.37 23.37
CA GLY A 552 18.76 20.50 22.70
C GLY A 552 18.82 19.06 23.21
N ALA A 553 18.77 18.07 22.33
CA ALA A 553 18.81 16.65 22.70
C ALA A 553 19.65 15.82 21.71
N VAL A 554 20.26 14.74 22.20
CA VAL A 554 21.14 13.84 21.45
C VAL A 554 20.60 12.42 21.48
N ILE A 555 20.29 11.84 20.32
CA ILE A 555 19.72 10.49 20.22
C ILE A 555 20.53 9.66 19.22
N GLY A 556 21.23 8.64 19.72
CA GLY A 556 21.97 7.69 18.89
C GLY A 556 21.48 6.25 19.10
N GLY A 557 20.97 5.62 18.04
CA GLY A 557 20.53 4.22 18.08
C GLY A 557 21.69 3.24 18.21
N GLY A 558 22.82 3.55 17.58
CA GLY A 558 23.94 2.63 17.41
C GLY A 558 23.73 1.67 16.25
N TYR A 559 24.74 0.85 15.95
CA TYR A 559 24.68 -0.15 14.90
C TYR A 559 25.45 -1.43 15.25
N GLY A 560 24.80 -2.59 15.16
CA GLY A 560 25.42 -3.86 15.55
C GLY A 560 25.90 -3.83 17.01
N THR A 561 27.21 -3.91 17.23
CA THR A 561 27.83 -3.89 18.57
C THR A 561 28.38 -2.52 18.99
N THR A 562 28.22 -1.46 18.19
CA THR A 562 28.77 -0.14 18.51
C THR A 562 27.81 0.69 19.36
N GLN A 563 28.38 1.44 20.32
CA GLN A 563 27.66 2.32 21.25
C GLN A 563 26.81 3.36 20.49
N GLY A 564 25.62 3.66 21.02
CA GLY A 564 24.73 4.67 20.41
C GLY A 564 25.32 6.08 20.49
N VAL A 565 25.90 6.45 21.63
CA VAL A 565 26.52 7.75 21.88
C VAL A 565 27.89 7.56 22.54
N THR A 566 28.87 8.37 22.15
CA THR A 566 30.23 8.35 22.71
C THR A 566 30.78 9.77 22.91
N PHE A 567 31.24 10.07 24.12
CA PHE A 567 31.80 11.34 24.53
C PHE A 567 33.29 11.18 24.83
N ASN A 568 34.16 11.60 23.91
CA ASN A 568 35.62 11.48 24.03
C ASN A 568 36.30 12.75 24.56
N GLY A 569 35.84 13.93 24.15
CA GLY A 569 36.31 15.24 24.64
C GLY A 569 35.59 15.73 25.91
N SER A 570 35.56 17.05 26.16
CA SER A 570 34.75 17.66 27.22
C SER A 570 33.44 18.26 26.70
N GLN A 571 32.26 17.90 27.21
CA GLN A 571 31.00 18.43 26.66
C GLN A 571 30.05 19.01 27.72
N ASN A 572 29.19 19.94 27.27
CA ASN A 572 28.05 20.43 28.03
C ASN A 572 26.78 20.11 27.23
N ILE A 573 25.89 19.28 27.76
CA ILE A 573 24.59 18.98 27.16
C ILE A 573 23.52 19.70 27.97
N VAL A 574 22.95 20.74 27.36
CA VAL A 574 21.93 21.61 27.93
C VAL A 574 20.59 21.24 27.31
N TYR A 575 19.83 20.44 28.02
CA TYR A 575 18.54 19.95 27.58
C TYR A 575 17.52 21.09 27.45
N ASP A 576 16.99 21.29 26.24
CA ASP A 576 16.05 22.36 25.95
C ASP A 576 14.68 22.05 26.58
N ASN A 577 14.34 22.76 27.66
CA ASN A 577 13.08 22.55 28.39
C ASN A 577 11.82 22.78 27.53
N ARG A 578 11.92 23.40 26.35
CA ARG A 578 10.80 23.50 25.41
C ARG A 578 10.38 22.14 24.86
N LEU A 579 11.33 21.20 24.74
CA LEU A 579 11.10 19.81 24.33
C LEU A 579 10.39 19.02 25.42
N ALA A 580 10.83 19.17 26.67
CA ALA A 580 10.24 18.48 27.83
C ALA A 580 8.78 18.89 28.08
N ASN A 581 8.49 20.19 27.92
CA ASN A 581 7.19 20.78 28.24
C ASN A 581 6.28 20.97 27.01
N ASN A 582 6.74 20.59 25.81
CA ASN A 582 6.00 20.69 24.55
C ASN A 582 5.53 22.13 24.21
N THR A 583 6.28 23.13 24.67
CA THR A 583 5.90 24.55 24.53
C THR A 583 6.26 25.14 23.17
N VAL A 584 7.02 24.41 22.36
CA VAL A 584 7.35 24.76 20.97
C VAL A 584 7.13 23.53 20.08
N SER A 585 6.58 23.75 18.88
CA SER A 585 6.45 22.71 17.87
C SER A 585 7.83 22.12 17.54
N PRO A 586 7.95 20.79 17.33
CA PRO A 586 9.20 20.18 16.89
C PRO A 586 9.69 20.84 15.58
N PRO A 587 11.00 20.74 15.25
CA PRO A 587 11.47 21.23 13.95
C PRO A 587 10.74 20.50 12.82
N PRO A 588 10.76 21.02 11.58
CA PRO A 588 10.04 20.44 10.45
C PRO A 588 10.55 19.01 10.16
N LEU A 589 9.91 18.05 10.82
CA LEU A 589 10.20 16.62 10.90
C LEU A 589 8.92 15.82 10.59
N MET A 590 7.98 16.42 9.86
CA MET A 590 6.73 15.76 9.48
C MET A 590 6.83 15.24 8.05
N GLY A 591 7.03 13.94 7.90
CA GLY A 591 6.38 13.20 6.83
C GLY A 591 4.92 12.96 7.22
N GLU A 592 3.97 13.37 6.38
CA GLU A 592 2.67 12.69 6.34
C GLU A 592 2.87 11.34 5.68
N PRO A 593 2.51 10.22 6.31
CA PRO A 593 2.25 9.00 5.59
C PRO A 593 0.89 9.02 4.94
N LEU A 594 0.88 8.48 3.74
CA LEU A 594 -0.22 7.66 3.33
C LEU A 594 -0.09 6.32 4.07
N LYS A 595 -1.06 5.97 4.92
CA LYS A 595 -1.28 4.55 5.28
C LYS A 595 -1.82 3.85 4.03
N TYR A 596 -0.95 3.22 3.24
CA TYR A 596 -1.38 2.37 2.13
C TYR A 596 -1.20 0.89 2.48
N VAL A 597 -2.22 0.10 2.17
CA VAL A 597 -2.16 -1.35 2.29
C VAL A 597 -1.74 -1.91 0.92
N ASN A 598 -0.55 -2.49 0.85
CA ASN A 598 -0.11 -3.25 -0.31
C ASN A 598 -0.71 -4.66 -0.22
N VAL A 599 -1.82 -4.89 -0.92
CA VAL A 599 -2.40 -6.23 -1.03
C VAL A 599 -1.76 -6.94 -2.22
N SER A 600 -0.87 -7.90 -1.94
CA SER A 600 -0.37 -8.85 -2.93
C SER A 600 -1.13 -10.18 -2.81
N PHE A 601 -1.32 -10.86 -3.93
CA PHE A 601 -2.17 -12.05 -4.04
C PHE A 601 -1.44 -13.12 -4.86
N GLU A 602 -1.27 -14.31 -4.28
CA GLU A 602 -0.70 -15.47 -4.96
C GLU A 602 -1.67 -16.66 -4.85
N ALA A 603 -2.51 -16.83 -5.88
CA ALA A 603 -3.21 -18.08 -6.07
C ALA A 603 -2.24 -19.16 -6.58
N PHE A 604 -2.45 -20.41 -6.15
CA PHE A 604 -1.74 -21.57 -6.64
C PHE A 604 -2.75 -22.71 -6.73
N SER A 605 -3.03 -23.24 -7.92
CA SER A 605 -3.91 -24.41 -8.00
C SER A 605 -3.15 -25.66 -7.57
N SER A 606 -3.33 -26.11 -6.32
CA SER A 606 -3.18 -27.53 -6.04
C SER A 606 -4.25 -28.28 -6.82
N SER A 607 -3.88 -29.33 -7.58
CA SER A 607 -4.77 -30.10 -8.45
C SER A 607 -6.07 -30.55 -7.75
N GLY A 608 -7.14 -29.76 -7.94
CA GLY A 608 -8.44 -29.97 -7.32
C GLY A 608 -9.17 -31.17 -7.91
N LYS A 609 -9.87 -31.94 -7.06
CA LYS A 609 -10.69 -33.06 -7.51
C LYS A 609 -12.03 -32.51 -8.05
N VAL A 610 -12.19 -32.51 -9.38
CA VAL A 610 -13.49 -32.23 -10.01
C VAL A 610 -14.43 -33.40 -9.73
N LEU A 611 -15.54 -33.16 -9.03
CA LEU A 611 -16.57 -34.14 -8.70
C LEU A 611 -17.75 -33.99 -9.66
N ARG A 612 -17.95 -35.01 -10.50
CA ARG A 612 -19.00 -35.10 -11.52
C ARG A 612 -20.10 -36.07 -11.08
N ASN A 613 -21.35 -35.60 -11.03
CA ASN A 613 -22.48 -36.42 -10.57
C ASN A 613 -23.37 -36.93 -11.73
N ARG A 614 -22.84 -37.72 -12.70
CA ARG A 614 -23.64 -38.36 -13.78
C ARG A 614 -23.24 -39.80 -14.15
N TRP A 615 -24.24 -40.51 -14.68
CA TRP A 615 -24.45 -41.96 -14.63
C TRP A 615 -23.38 -42.87 -15.27
N ALA A 616 -22.39 -42.36 -16.02
CA ALA A 616 -21.47 -43.20 -16.79
C ALA A 616 -19.97 -42.93 -16.54
N GLU A 617 -19.58 -41.81 -15.91
CA GLU A 617 -18.17 -41.39 -15.83
C GLU A 617 -17.60 -41.43 -14.40
N ILE A 618 -17.21 -42.63 -13.94
CA ILE A 618 -16.17 -42.76 -12.91
C ILE A 618 -14.80 -42.70 -13.61
N ILE A 619 -14.42 -41.52 -14.10
CA ILE A 619 -13.03 -41.27 -14.54
C ILE A 619 -12.59 -39.90 -14.00
N THR A 620 -11.66 -39.95 -13.04
CA THR A 620 -10.94 -38.79 -12.53
C THR A 620 -10.00 -38.23 -13.60
N LYS A 621 -10.50 -37.33 -14.45
CA LYS A 621 -9.66 -36.52 -15.32
C LYS A 621 -9.08 -35.35 -14.51
N THR A 622 -7.80 -35.44 -14.19
CA THR A 622 -7.02 -34.31 -13.65
C THR A 622 -7.01 -33.18 -14.68
N VAL A 623 -7.18 -31.92 -14.23
CA VAL A 623 -6.93 -30.74 -15.06
C VAL A 623 -5.50 -30.81 -15.62
N SER A 624 -5.31 -30.54 -16.90
CA SER A 624 -4.02 -30.76 -17.57
C SER A 624 -2.89 -29.95 -16.93
N GLU A 625 -1.76 -30.59 -16.66
CA GLU A 625 -0.60 -29.99 -15.95
C GLU A 625 -0.10 -28.68 -16.59
N ASN A 626 -0.21 -28.56 -17.92
CA ASN A 626 0.12 -27.33 -18.67
C ASN A 626 -0.62 -26.09 -18.14
N TYR A 627 -1.84 -26.24 -17.62
CA TYR A 627 -2.66 -25.15 -17.10
C TYR A 627 -2.27 -24.77 -15.66
N VAL A 628 -1.83 -25.74 -14.86
CA VAL A 628 -1.38 -25.53 -13.47
C VAL A 628 -0.17 -24.57 -13.44
N SER A 629 0.72 -24.69 -14.43
CA SER A 629 1.92 -23.83 -14.53
C SER A 629 1.63 -22.36 -14.88
N SER A 630 0.49 -22.03 -15.50
CA SER A 630 0.11 -20.64 -15.82
C SER A 630 -0.51 -19.87 -14.66
N LEU A 631 -0.80 -20.53 -13.53
CA LEU A 631 -1.63 -19.99 -12.45
C LEU A 631 -0.84 -19.27 -11.33
N ASN A 632 0.44 -18.93 -11.54
CA ASN A 632 1.30 -18.24 -10.57
C ASN A 632 1.58 -16.75 -10.93
N PRO A 633 0.59 -15.84 -10.93
CA PRO A 633 0.81 -14.40 -11.15
C PRO A 633 1.28 -13.70 -9.86
N ILE A 634 2.54 -13.28 -9.81
CA ILE A 634 3.04 -12.39 -8.74
C ILE A 634 2.89 -10.94 -9.22
N ILE A 635 2.03 -10.14 -8.56
CA ILE A 635 1.83 -8.73 -8.90
C ILE A 635 1.86 -7.86 -7.63
N ASN A 636 2.82 -6.94 -7.57
CA ASN A 636 2.97 -5.97 -6.49
C ASN A 636 2.25 -4.65 -6.82
N ILE A 637 1.37 -4.20 -5.93
CA ILE A 637 0.49 -3.05 -6.15
C ILE A 637 0.63 -2.07 -5.00
N LYS A 638 1.52 -1.08 -5.18
CA LYS A 638 1.56 0.11 -4.33
C LYS A 638 0.37 1.00 -4.68
N MET A 639 -0.42 1.37 -3.68
CA MET A 639 -1.53 2.33 -3.75
C MET A 639 -1.15 3.63 -3.05
#